data_AF-A0AAV9NPE6-F1
#
_entry.id   AF-A0AAV9NPE6-F1
#
_cell.length_a   1.000
_cell.length_b   1.000
_cell.length_c   1.000
_cell.angle_alpha   90.00
_cell.angle_beta   90.00
_cell.angle_gamma   90.00
#
_symmetry.space_group_name_H-M   'P 1'
#
loop_
_entity.id
_entity.type
_entity.pdbx_description
1 polymer ?
#
loop_
_entity_poly.entity_id
_entity_poly.type
_entity_poly.pdbx_seq_one_letter_code
_entity_poly.pdbx_strand_id
1 'polypeptide(L)'
;MTTPPPTLCPDMIITSLHIAWVFQAVASFPTAFVLGGNVFDNLLYSYYLNVYRFITYTFNGLFASGILFIILVQWSLAKRGALNLRWTFLLEVSKAGIATIMWTWLLLDSIFYDPPYYTGHRDRRIAVAATSVVLILVLFYPTAVYAAYARKTDDGDHDQESARRVGRTAPTEDESTPLLTERV
;
A
#
# COMPACT_ATOMS: atom_id res chain seq x y z
N MET A 1 -14.05 27.39 -21.84
CA MET A 1 -13.73 26.00 -22.25
C MET A 1 -12.87 25.38 -21.17
N THR A 2 -13.49 24.69 -20.22
CA THR A 2 -12.78 23.90 -19.20
C THR A 2 -12.73 22.47 -19.73
N THR A 3 -11.55 22.03 -20.16
CA THR A 3 -11.32 20.64 -20.55
C THR A 3 -11.63 19.73 -19.37
N PRO A 4 -12.42 18.65 -19.54
CA PRO A 4 -12.61 17.68 -18.47
C PRO A 4 -11.24 17.11 -18.06
N PRO A 5 -11.02 16.85 -16.76
CA PRO A 5 -9.78 16.24 -16.31
C PRO A 5 -9.59 14.88 -17.01
N PRO A 6 -8.35 14.50 -17.35
CA PRO A 6 -8.10 13.22 -17.99
C PRO A 6 -8.61 12.09 -17.10
N THR A 7 -9.66 11.41 -17.54
CA THR A 7 -10.12 10.15 -16.96
C THR A 7 -9.02 9.13 -17.20
N LEU A 8 -8.25 8.81 -16.16
CA LEU A 8 -7.24 7.76 -16.20
C LEU A 8 -7.96 6.43 -16.52
N CYS A 9 -7.68 5.84 -17.69
CA CYS A 9 -8.27 4.54 -18.06
C CYS A 9 -7.92 3.47 -17.01
N PRO A 10 -8.88 2.67 -16.53
CA PRO A 10 -8.68 1.64 -15.50
C PRO A 10 -7.59 0.63 -15.86
N ASP A 11 -7.38 0.34 -17.14
CA ASP A 11 -6.33 -0.55 -17.61
C ASP A 11 -4.91 0.01 -17.38
N MET A 12 -4.76 1.34 -17.50
CA MET A 12 -3.50 2.03 -17.25
C MET A 12 -3.17 2.05 -15.74
N ILE A 13 -4.21 2.12 -14.89
CA ILE A 13 -4.13 2.03 -13.42
C ILE A 13 -3.56 0.68 -13.02
N ILE A 14 -4.18 -0.41 -13.48
CA ILE A 14 -3.78 -1.78 -13.15
C ILE A 14 -2.35 -2.08 -13.63
N THR A 15 -1.98 -1.57 -14.80
CA THR A 15 -0.62 -1.77 -15.36
C THR A 15 0.45 -1.07 -14.52
N SER A 16 0.20 0.17 -14.08
CA SER A 16 1.13 0.91 -13.22
C SER A 16 1.30 0.25 -11.84
N LEU A 17 0.22 -0.30 -11.29
CA LEU A 17 0.23 -1.02 -10.02
C LEU A 17 1.02 -2.32 -10.10
N HIS A 18 0.84 -3.09 -11.19
CA HIS A 18 1.60 -4.32 -11.43
C HIS A 18 3.11 -4.08 -11.49
N ILE A 19 3.54 -3.02 -12.17
CA ILE A 19 4.97 -2.66 -12.25
C ILE A 19 5.52 -2.40 -10.85
N ALA A 20 4.81 -1.61 -10.04
CA ALA A 20 5.21 -1.32 -8.67
C ALA A 20 5.29 -2.59 -7.80
N TRP A 21 4.33 -3.51 -7.93
CA TRP A 21 4.35 -4.79 -7.22
C TRP A 21 5.56 -5.65 -7.57
N VAL A 22 5.95 -5.69 -8.85
CA VAL A 22 7.14 -6.42 -9.29
C VAL A 22 8.39 -5.82 -8.68
N PHE A 23 8.55 -4.50 -8.69
CA PHE A 23 9.70 -3.84 -8.04
C PHE A 23 9.74 -4.10 -6.53
N GLN A 24 8.60 -4.02 -5.85
CA GLN A 24 8.50 -4.33 -4.42
C GLN A 24 8.83 -5.81 -4.12
N ALA A 25 8.43 -6.74 -4.99
CA ALA A 25 8.74 -8.17 -4.86
C ALA A 25 10.24 -8.44 -5.06
N VAL A 26 10.85 -7.82 -6.08
CA VAL A 26 12.28 -7.92 -6.36
C VAL A 26 13.13 -7.36 -5.21
N ALA A 27 12.66 -6.32 -4.53
CA ALA A 27 13.36 -5.79 -3.35
C ALA A 27 13.14 -6.65 -2.10
N SER A 28 11.90 -7.11 -1.85
CA SER A 28 11.55 -7.84 -0.62
C SER A 28 12.02 -9.29 -0.62
N PHE A 29 12.05 -9.98 -1.76
CA PHE A 29 12.43 -11.40 -1.83
C PHE A 29 13.87 -11.67 -1.41
N PRO A 30 14.91 -11.01 -1.98
CA PRO A 30 16.29 -11.22 -1.56
C PRO A 30 16.50 -10.79 -0.11
N THR A 31 15.83 -9.71 0.31
CA THR A 31 15.91 -9.21 1.69
C THR A 31 15.38 -10.25 2.68
N ALA A 32 14.21 -10.82 2.43
CA ALA A 32 13.63 -11.87 3.26
C ALA A 32 14.52 -13.12 3.29
N PHE A 33 15.07 -13.52 2.14
CA PHE A 33 15.92 -14.71 2.04
C PHE A 33 17.26 -14.54 2.79
N VAL A 34 17.98 -13.43 2.56
CA VAL A 34 19.27 -13.15 3.20
C VAL A 34 19.10 -12.97 4.72
N LEU A 35 18.08 -12.23 5.15
CA LEU A 35 17.82 -12.04 6.58
C LEU A 35 17.38 -13.33 7.25
N GLY A 36 16.52 -14.12 6.60
CA GLY A 36 16.14 -15.45 7.07
C GLY A 36 17.35 -16.37 7.23
N GLY A 37 18.24 -16.42 6.24
CA GLY A 37 19.51 -17.15 6.32
C GLY A 37 20.37 -16.70 7.50
N ASN A 38 20.52 -15.39 7.69
CA ASN A 38 21.26 -14.83 8.83
C ASN A 38 20.65 -15.21 10.19
N VAL A 39 19.33 -15.37 10.29
CA VAL A 39 18.67 -15.87 11.52
C VAL A 39 19.13 -17.30 11.82
N PHE A 40 19.10 -18.18 10.82
CA PHE A 40 19.57 -19.57 10.97
C PHE A 40 21.06 -19.62 11.31
N ASP A 41 21.89 -18.80 10.68
CA ASP A 41 23.32 -18.73 11.01
C ASP A 41 23.57 -18.30 12.46
N ASN A 42 22.81 -17.32 12.96
CA ASN A 42 22.91 -16.89 14.36
C ASN A 42 22.37 -17.94 15.35
N LEU A 43 21.44 -18.79 14.92
CA LEU A 43 20.88 -19.85 15.77
C LEU A 43 21.76 -21.10 15.80
N LEU A 44 22.33 -21.50 14.65
CA LEU A 44 22.99 -22.80 14.47
C LEU A 44 24.52 -22.72 14.60
N TYR A 45 25.14 -21.62 14.20
CA TYR A 45 26.60 -21.52 14.06
C TYR A 45 27.24 -20.47 14.98
N SER A 46 26.46 -19.66 15.70
CA SER A 46 27.02 -18.67 16.62
C SER A 46 27.43 -19.30 17.94
N TYR A 47 28.74 -19.28 18.20
CA TYR A 47 29.35 -19.80 19.45
C TYR A 47 28.87 -19.05 20.70
N TYR A 48 28.59 -17.74 20.56
CA TYR A 48 27.83 -16.96 21.54
C TYR A 48 26.58 -16.45 20.85
N LEU A 49 25.40 -16.84 21.35
CA LEU A 49 24.13 -16.43 20.78
C LEU A 49 23.96 -14.92 20.97
N ASN A 50 24.20 -14.16 19.90
CA ASN A 50 24.02 -12.71 19.91
C ASN A 50 22.51 -12.42 19.79
N VAL A 51 21.82 -12.49 20.94
CA VAL A 51 20.36 -12.35 21.06
C VAL A 51 19.87 -11.10 20.34
N TYR A 52 20.59 -9.99 20.46
CA TYR A 52 20.26 -8.75 19.78
C TYR A 52 20.30 -8.89 18.24
N ARG A 53 21.39 -9.41 17.66
CA ARG A 53 21.46 -9.66 16.20
C ARG A 53 20.40 -10.64 15.73
N PHE A 54 20.15 -11.70 16.49
CA PHE A 54 19.11 -12.68 16.20
C PHE A 54 17.72 -12.02 16.13
N ILE A 55 17.37 -11.20 17.13
CA ILE A 55 16.11 -10.44 17.19
C ILE A 55 16.02 -9.49 15.99
N THR A 56 17.07 -8.70 15.71
CA THR A 56 17.09 -7.74 14.61
C THR A 56 16.89 -8.41 13.25
N TYR A 57 17.59 -9.51 12.97
CA TYR A 57 17.41 -10.24 11.71
C TYR A 57 16.03 -10.90 11.60
N THR A 58 15.51 -11.40 12.72
CA THR A 58 14.18 -12.03 12.77
C THR A 58 13.08 -11.02 12.43
N PHE A 59 13.04 -9.86 13.10
CA PHE A 59 12.02 -8.85 12.83
C PHE A 59 12.13 -8.27 11.42
N ASN A 60 13.34 -7.92 10.97
CA ASN A 60 13.52 -7.41 9.61
C ASN A 60 13.16 -8.46 8.55
N GLY A 61 13.49 -9.73 8.78
CA GLY A 61 13.10 -10.84 7.91
C GLY A 61 11.59 -11.05 7.88
N LEU A 62 10.91 -10.97 9.04
CA LEU A 62 9.46 -11.06 9.15
C LEU A 62 8.74 -9.91 8.43
N PHE A 63 9.22 -8.67 8.56
CA PHE A 63 8.62 -7.54 7.84
C PHE A 63 8.80 -7.66 6.33
N ALA A 64 9.99 -8.03 5.87
CA ALA A 64 10.24 -8.27 4.44
C ALA A 64 9.37 -9.42 3.89
N SER A 65 9.25 -10.52 4.65
CA SER A 65 8.38 -11.65 4.32
C SER A 65 6.90 -11.26 4.32
N GLY A 66 6.46 -10.44 5.28
CA GLY A 66 5.09 -9.93 5.34
C GLY A 66 4.71 -9.08 4.13
N ILE A 67 5.60 -8.20 3.68
CA ILE A 67 5.41 -7.43 2.44
C ILE A 67 5.32 -8.38 1.24
N LEU A 68 6.21 -9.36 1.15
CA LEU A 68 6.21 -10.33 0.06
C LEU A 68 4.93 -11.17 0.04
N PHE A 69 4.45 -11.60 1.21
CA PHE A 69 3.19 -12.32 1.36
C PHE A 69 2.01 -11.50 0.85
N ILE A 70 1.94 -10.21 1.19
CA ILE A 70 0.88 -9.33 0.65
C ILE A 70 0.93 -9.25 -0.87
N ILE A 71 2.12 -9.15 -1.47
CA ILE A 71 2.27 -9.12 -2.93
C ILE A 71 1.81 -10.45 -3.55
N LEU A 72 2.14 -11.59 -2.94
CA LEU A 72 1.66 -12.90 -3.40
C LEU A 72 0.13 -13.01 -3.32
N VAL A 73 -0.48 -12.49 -2.27
CA VAL A 73 -1.94 -12.44 -2.12
C VAL A 73 -2.56 -11.54 -3.20
N GLN A 74 -2.00 -10.34 -3.43
CA GLN A 74 -2.45 -9.45 -4.50
C GLN A 74 -2.37 -10.13 -5.88
N TRP A 75 -1.26 -10.82 -6.17
CA TRP A 75 -1.07 -11.55 -7.41
C TRP A 75 -2.06 -12.70 -7.59
N SER A 76 -2.32 -13.46 -6.52
CA SER A 76 -3.29 -14.55 -6.52
C SER A 76 -4.71 -14.05 -6.76
N LEU A 77 -5.09 -12.93 -6.13
CA LEU A 77 -6.40 -12.29 -6.30
C LEU A 77 -6.57 -11.67 -7.68
N ALA A 78 -5.52 -11.03 -8.22
CA ALA A 78 -5.50 -10.49 -9.58
C ALA A 78 -5.75 -11.58 -10.62
N LYS A 79 -5.03 -12.71 -10.52
CA LYS A 79 -5.21 -13.86 -11.43
C LYS A 79 -6.62 -14.45 -11.40
N ARG A 80 -7.29 -14.38 -10.26
CA ARG A 80 -8.65 -14.90 -10.08
C ARG A 80 -9.74 -13.89 -10.49
N GLY A 81 -9.38 -12.67 -10.89
CA GLY A 81 -10.33 -11.60 -11.20
C GLY A 81 -11.14 -11.13 -9.98
N ALA A 82 -10.72 -11.47 -8.75
CA ALA A 82 -11.45 -11.17 -7.51
C ALA A 82 -10.94 -9.89 -6.81
N LEU A 83 -10.14 -9.10 -7.51
CA LEU A 83 -9.43 -7.95 -6.95
C LEU A 83 -10.34 -6.72 -6.95
N ASN A 84 -11.08 -6.53 -5.87
CA ASN A 84 -11.91 -5.34 -5.68
C ASN A 84 -11.06 -4.12 -5.27
N LEU A 85 -11.54 -2.92 -5.60
CA LEU A 85 -10.88 -1.66 -5.26
C LEU A 85 -10.63 -1.51 -3.75
N ARG A 86 -11.60 -1.93 -2.92
CA ARG A 86 -11.49 -1.92 -1.45
C ARG A 86 -10.35 -2.81 -0.94
N TRP A 87 -10.22 -4.03 -1.49
CA TRP A 87 -9.15 -4.95 -1.12
C TRP A 87 -7.79 -4.43 -1.57
N THR A 88 -7.72 -3.85 -2.77
CA THR A 88 -6.50 -3.21 -3.29
C THR A 88 -6.03 -2.10 -2.36
N PHE A 89 -6.93 -1.21 -1.97
CA PHE A 89 -6.62 -0.13 -1.02
C PHE A 89 -6.12 -0.67 0.33
N LEU A 90 -6.81 -1.64 0.93
CA LEU A 90 -6.39 -2.24 2.20
C LEU A 90 -5.00 -2.88 2.12
N LEU A 91 -4.70 -3.59 1.03
CA LEU A 91 -3.42 -4.26 0.84
C LEU A 91 -2.29 -3.24 0.58
N GLU A 92 -2.53 -2.18 -0.18
CA GLU A 92 -1.56 -1.09 -0.37
C GLU A 92 -1.26 -0.35 0.94
N VAL A 93 -2.30 0.00 1.72
CA VAL A 93 -2.13 0.64 3.03
C VAL A 93 -1.39 -0.27 4.00
N SER A 94 -1.71 -1.58 3.99
CA SER A 94 -1.02 -2.55 4.85
C SER A 94 0.47 -2.67 4.51
N LYS A 95 0.84 -2.71 3.22
CA LYS A 95 2.25 -2.70 2.78
C LYS A 95 2.96 -1.43 3.24
N ALA A 96 2.36 -0.26 3.01
CA ALA A 96 2.93 1.00 3.44
C ALA A 96 3.09 1.06 4.97
N GLY A 97 2.11 0.55 5.73
CA GLY A 97 2.17 0.44 7.18
C GLY A 97 3.32 -0.46 7.65
N ILE A 98 3.46 -1.67 7.10
CA ILE A 98 4.56 -2.57 7.44
C ILE A 98 5.92 -1.94 7.09
N ALA A 99 6.05 -1.32 5.92
CA ALA A 99 7.28 -0.62 5.53
C ALA A 99 7.62 0.51 6.51
N THR A 100 6.62 1.27 6.97
CA THR A 100 6.80 2.35 7.95
C THR A 100 7.20 1.83 9.33
N ILE A 101 6.61 0.71 9.77
CA ILE A 101 7.00 0.03 11.02
C ILE A 101 8.44 -0.47 10.93
N MET A 102 8.79 -1.12 9.82
CA MET A 102 10.15 -1.60 9.57
C MET A 102 11.17 -0.45 9.56
N TRP A 103 10.82 0.70 8.97
CA TRP A 103 11.68 1.87 9.00
C TRP A 103 11.81 2.48 10.40
N THR A 104 10.71 2.62 11.13
CA THR A 104 10.74 3.07 12.53
C THR A 104 11.62 2.14 13.36
N TRP A 105 11.53 0.83 13.12
CA TRP A 105 12.39 -0.17 13.75
C TRP A 105 13.88 0.05 13.42
N LEU A 106 14.24 0.26 12.14
CA LEU A 106 15.61 0.55 11.73
C LEU A 106 16.15 1.87 12.32
N LEU A 107 15.29 2.88 12.46
CA LEU A 107 15.64 4.16 13.06
C LEU A 107 15.92 3.97 14.56
N LEU A 108 15.02 3.30 15.29
CA LEU A 108 15.22 2.95 16.70
C LEU A 108 16.51 2.13 16.89
N ASP A 109 16.74 1.15 16.02
CA ASP A 109 17.95 0.31 16.01
C ASP A 109 19.22 1.15 15.80
N SER A 110 19.18 2.18 14.94
CA SER A 110 20.31 3.09 14.73
C SER A 110 20.58 4.05 15.91
N ILE A 111 19.54 4.41 16.68
CA ILE A 111 19.65 5.32 17.83
C ILE A 111 20.12 4.58 19.08
N PHE A 112 19.56 3.40 19.35
CA PHE A 112 19.80 2.66 20.60
C PHE A 112 20.99 1.70 20.54
N TYR A 113 21.56 1.45 19.36
CA TYR A 113 22.76 0.63 19.22
C TYR A 113 24.03 1.45 19.47
N ASP A 114 24.55 1.41 20.69
CA ASP A 114 25.81 2.06 21.07
C ASP A 114 26.82 1.06 21.66
N PRO A 115 27.63 0.38 20.83
CA PRO A 115 28.72 -0.44 21.32
C PRO A 115 29.93 0.44 21.68
N PRO A 116 30.49 0.35 22.90
CA PRO A 116 31.48 1.29 23.41
C PRO A 116 32.85 1.31 22.69
N TYR A 117 33.07 0.49 21.66
CA TYR A 117 34.40 0.32 21.03
C TYR A 117 34.41 0.30 19.48
N TYR A 118 33.29 0.54 18.78
CA TYR A 118 33.25 0.48 17.31
C TYR A 118 32.36 1.56 16.68
N THR A 119 32.93 2.74 16.44
CA THR A 119 32.24 3.89 15.80
C THR A 119 31.78 3.63 14.36
N GLY A 120 32.49 2.79 13.60
CA GLY A 120 32.16 2.54 12.17
C GLY A 120 30.86 1.78 11.88
N HIS A 121 30.25 1.14 12.88
CA HIS A 121 28.99 0.39 12.67
C HIS A 121 27.75 1.28 12.74
N ARG A 122 27.84 2.43 13.41
CA ARG A 122 26.73 3.36 13.60
C ARG A 122 26.41 4.11 12.29
N ASP A 123 27.44 4.61 11.61
CA ASP A 123 27.29 5.36 10.35
C ASP A 123 26.64 4.50 9.25
N ARG A 124 27.02 3.22 9.16
CA ARG A 124 26.41 2.28 8.21
C ARG A 124 24.92 2.04 8.51
N ARG A 125 24.53 1.93 9.79
CA ARG A 125 23.12 1.72 10.17
C ARG A 125 22.28 2.96 9.92
N ILE A 126 22.82 4.15 10.18
CA ILE A 126 22.18 5.44 9.87
C ILE A 126 22.01 5.57 8.35
N ALA A 127 23.03 5.22 7.55
CA ALA A 127 22.92 5.22 6.10
C ALA A 127 21.82 4.27 5.60
N VAL A 128 21.67 3.09 6.20
CA VAL A 128 20.59 2.13 5.89
C VAL A 128 19.20 2.67 6.30
N ALA A 129 19.09 3.30 7.46
CA ALA A 129 17.86 3.96 7.91
C ALA A 129 17.49 5.16 7.03
N ALA A 130 18.48 5.93 6.55
CA ALA A 130 18.28 7.07 5.65
C ALA A 130 17.90 6.61 4.23
N THR A 131 18.58 5.61 3.69
CA THR A 131 18.27 5.04 2.35
C THR A 131 16.92 4.34 2.33
N SER A 132 16.46 3.77 3.44
CA SER A 132 15.11 3.19 3.52
C SER A 132 13.98 4.22 3.48
N VAL A 133 14.22 5.48 3.86
CA VAL A 133 13.26 6.59 3.62
C VAL A 133 12.97 6.74 2.13
N VAL A 134 14.01 6.72 1.31
CA VAL A 134 13.90 6.87 -0.15
C VAL A 134 13.08 5.71 -0.73
N LEU A 135 13.33 4.49 -0.26
CA LEU A 135 12.55 3.31 -0.68
C LEU A 135 11.06 3.44 -0.29
N ILE A 136 10.74 3.92 0.90
CA ILE A 136 9.35 4.13 1.33
C ILE A 136 8.66 5.18 0.47
N LEU A 137 9.29 6.33 0.28
CA LEU A 137 8.72 7.46 -0.46
C LEU A 137 8.57 7.17 -1.96
N VAL A 138 9.42 6.32 -2.53
CA VAL A 138 9.39 6.02 -3.97
C VAL A 138 8.57 4.77 -4.29
N LEU A 139 8.63 3.72 -3.47
CA LEU A 139 7.97 2.45 -3.78
C LEU A 139 6.61 2.28 -3.12
N PHE A 140 6.38 2.82 -1.92
CA PHE A 140 5.20 2.50 -1.12
C PHE A 140 4.21 3.66 -1.01
N TYR A 141 4.71 4.89 -0.83
CA TYR A 141 3.84 6.05 -0.70
C TYR A 141 3.08 6.40 -1.99
N PRO A 142 3.68 6.32 -3.20
CA PRO A 142 2.98 6.63 -4.44
C PRO A 142 1.85 5.65 -4.70
N THR A 143 2.03 4.35 -4.44
CA THR A 143 0.97 3.35 -4.62
C THR A 143 -0.16 3.53 -3.61
N ALA A 144 0.16 3.90 -2.36
CA ALA A 144 -0.84 4.18 -1.33
C ALA A 144 -1.66 5.45 -1.60
N VAL A 145 -1.00 6.56 -1.96
CA VAL A 145 -1.67 7.82 -2.34
C VAL A 145 -2.54 7.60 -3.57
N TYR A 146 -2.03 6.84 -4.53
CA TYR A 146 -2.77 6.53 -5.75
C TYR A 146 -3.99 5.65 -5.50
N ALA A 147 -3.89 4.62 -4.65
CA ALA A 147 -5.04 3.82 -4.24
C ALA A 147 -6.08 4.64 -3.48
N ALA A 148 -5.64 5.61 -2.66
CA ALA A 148 -6.55 6.54 -1.98
C ALA A 148 -7.29 7.44 -2.96
N TYR A 149 -6.59 7.94 -3.99
CA TYR A 149 -7.20 8.77 -5.04
C TYR A 149 -8.22 7.98 -5.86
N ALA A 150 -7.86 6.76 -6.30
CA ALA A 150 -8.75 5.88 -7.07
C ALA A 150 -10.04 5.55 -6.32
N ARG A 151 -9.96 5.30 -5.00
CA ARG A 151 -11.13 5.09 -4.15
C ARG A 151 -12.05 6.32 -4.10
N LYS A 152 -11.48 7.53 -4.03
CA LYS A 152 -12.24 8.77 -3.93
C LYS A 152 -12.98 9.10 -5.23
N THR A 153 -12.39 8.77 -6.38
CA THR A 153 -13.04 8.92 -7.69
C THR A 153 -14.18 7.92 -7.90
N ASP A 154 -14.04 6.69 -7.41
CA ASP A 154 -15.09 5.65 -7.51
C ASP A 154 -16.32 5.99 -6.65
N ASP A 155 -16.11 6.49 -5.43
CA ASP A 155 -17.20 6.98 -4.55
C ASP A 155 -17.97 8.15 -5.22
N GLY A 156 -17.23 9.08 -5.82
CA GLY A 156 -17.82 10.25 -6.50
C GLY A 156 -18.64 9.89 -7.73
N ASP A 157 -18.23 8.88 -8.50
CA ASP A 157 -18.96 8.41 -9.69
C ASP A 157 -20.23 7.64 -9.30
N HIS A 158 -20.17 6.83 -8.23
CA HIS A 158 -21.34 6.17 -7.66
C HIS A 158 -22.36 7.15 -7.09
N ASP A 159 -21.92 8.23 -6.44
CA ASP A 159 -22.80 9.29 -5.95
C ASP A 159 -23.43 10.06 -7.11
N GLN A 160 -22.68 10.32 -8.18
CA GLN A 160 -23.19 11.01 -9.38
C GLN A 160 -24.18 10.15 -10.17
N GLU A 161 -23.90 8.85 -10.36
CA GLU A 161 -24.80 7.87 -10.97
C GLU A 161 -26.10 7.76 -10.15
N SER A 162 -25.99 7.72 -8.82
CA SER A 162 -27.15 7.66 -7.92
C SER A 162 -27.98 8.96 -7.98
N ALA A 163 -27.33 10.13 -7.99
CA ALA A 163 -27.99 11.42 -8.18
C ALA A 163 -28.64 11.56 -9.57
N ARG A 164 -28.02 11.02 -10.63
CA ARG A 164 -28.59 10.99 -11.99
C ARG A 164 -29.81 10.07 -12.09
N ARG A 165 -29.77 8.92 -11.39
CA ARG A 165 -30.92 8.01 -11.33
C ARG A 165 -32.07 8.65 -10.58
N VAL A 166 -31.82 9.24 -9.41
CA VAL A 166 -32.84 9.95 -8.62
C VAL A 166 -33.41 11.17 -9.36
N GLY A 167 -32.57 11.93 -10.08
CA GLY A 167 -33.04 13.07 -10.88
C GLY A 167 -33.83 12.68 -12.14
N ARG A 168 -33.72 11.44 -12.63
CA ARG A 168 -34.50 10.92 -13.77
C ARG A 168 -35.84 10.32 -13.32
N THR A 169 -36.02 10.01 -12.03
CA THR A 169 -37.29 9.50 -11.47
C THR A 169 -38.17 10.58 -10.81
N ALA A 170 -37.73 11.84 -10.76
CA ALA A 170 -38.61 12.92 -10.33
C ALA A 170 -39.71 13.13 -11.39
N PRO A 171 -41.00 12.91 -11.08
CA PRO A 171 -42.07 13.23 -12.00
C PRO A 171 -42.14 14.75 -12.13
N THR A 172 -42.20 15.26 -13.35
CA THR A 172 -42.71 16.60 -13.62
C THR A 172 -44.20 16.63 -13.22
N GLU A 173 -44.46 16.85 -11.93
CA GLU A 173 -45.73 17.38 -11.42
C GLU A 173 -45.74 18.88 -11.71
N ASP A 174 -46.06 19.25 -12.94
CA ASP A 174 -46.55 20.60 -13.23
C ASP A 174 -47.52 20.56 -14.41
N GLU A 175 -48.69 19.98 -14.15
CA GLU A 175 -49.90 20.31 -14.91
C GLU A 175 -51.09 20.33 -13.95
N SER A 176 -50.99 21.19 -12.93
CA SER A 176 -52.20 21.70 -12.28
C SER A 176 -52.72 22.86 -13.11
N THR A 177 -53.80 22.67 -13.87
CA THR A 177 -54.79 23.75 -14.01
C THR A 177 -56.23 23.22 -14.04
N PRO A 178 -57.18 24.04 -13.53
CA PRO A 178 -58.35 23.58 -12.78
C PRO A 178 -59.68 23.96 -13.44
N LEU A 179 -60.77 23.33 -12.96
CA LEU A 179 -62.18 23.75 -13.02
C LEU A 179 -62.79 24.10 -14.39
N LEU A 180 -63.80 23.32 -14.81
CA LEU A 180 -65.16 23.84 -15.01
C LEU A 180 -66.20 22.71 -15.13
N THR A 181 -67.08 22.69 -14.14
CA THR A 181 -68.51 22.35 -14.22
C THR A 181 -69.14 22.72 -15.56
N GLU A 182 -69.86 21.81 -16.24
CA GLU A 182 -71.22 22.08 -16.76
C GLU A 182 -71.95 20.79 -17.19
N ARG A 183 -73.28 20.81 -16.98
CA ARG A 183 -74.28 19.75 -17.17
C ARG A 183 -74.44 19.33 -18.65
N VAL A 184 -74.91 18.10 -18.91
CA VAL A 184 -76.32 17.71 -19.17
C VAL A 184 -76.43 16.19 -19.04
#